data_AF-A0A4S9UM13-F1
#
_entry.id   AF-A0A4S9UM13-F1
#
_cell.length_a   1.000
_cell.length_b   1.000
_cell.length_c   1.000
_cell.angle_alpha   90.00
_cell.angle_beta   90.00
_cell.angle_gamma   90.00
#
_symmetry.space_group_name_H-M   'P 1'
#
loop_
_entity.id
_entity.type
_entity.pdbx_description
1 polymer ?
#
loop_
_entity_poly.entity_id
_entity_poly.type
_entity_poly.pdbx_seq_one_letter_code
_entity_poly.pdbx_strand_id
1 'polypeptide(L)'
;MQMGLFPNPKLNSDLERQRLNTFATLLATGQTIFQVEKDIQIKRWEKVVWNAAWNSITTLTDVNTQDWLASSPEAIPVTKHLMHEVIDIAIRCKVPLDHSLADGLVDKISAMPGIFSSMHTDMKEGRGLEVDVILGYPMRMAKELEMNVPVLSTIYALTTAVNGRLNKL
;
A
#
# COMPACT_ATOMS: atom_id res chain seq x y z
N MET A 1 -16.36 3.56 3.05
CA MET A 1 -15.50 3.76 1.86
C MET A 1 -14.93 5.17 1.87
N GLN A 2 -13.65 5.37 1.56
CA GLN A 2 -13.07 6.73 1.42
C GLN A 2 -12.93 7.07 -0.07
N MET A 3 -13.20 8.33 -0.44
CA MET A 3 -13.08 8.80 -1.82
C MET A 3 -12.63 10.26 -1.89
N GLY A 4 -12.16 10.70 -3.03
CA GLY A 4 -11.76 12.09 -3.26
C GLY A 4 -11.18 12.28 -4.66
N LEU A 5 -10.67 13.48 -4.95
CA LEU A 5 -10.14 13.81 -6.27
C LEU A 5 -8.74 13.22 -6.50
N PHE A 6 -8.50 12.73 -7.71
CA PHE A 6 -7.17 12.60 -8.30
C PHE A 6 -7.03 13.72 -9.34
N PRO A 7 -6.45 14.88 -8.97
CA PRO A 7 -6.54 16.07 -9.81
C PRO A 7 -5.93 15.86 -11.19
N ASN A 8 -6.65 16.28 -12.23
CA ASN A 8 -6.15 16.32 -13.59
C ASN A 8 -5.78 17.77 -13.95
N PRO A 9 -4.48 18.08 -14.19
CA PRO A 9 -4.04 19.44 -14.49
C PRO A 9 -4.61 20.01 -15.80
N LYS A 10 -5.21 19.15 -16.65
CA LYS A 10 -5.85 19.56 -17.91
C LYS A 10 -7.34 19.91 -17.75
N LEU A 11 -7.93 19.71 -16.56
CA LEU A 11 -9.34 19.96 -16.29
C LEU A 11 -9.53 21.14 -15.35
N ASN A 12 -10.69 21.79 -15.46
CA ASN A 12 -11.10 22.82 -14.50
C ASN A 12 -11.41 22.16 -13.15
N SER A 13 -10.79 22.65 -12.07
CA SER A 13 -10.98 22.15 -10.71
C SER A 13 -12.43 22.20 -10.22
N ASP A 14 -13.22 23.17 -10.69
CA ASP A 14 -14.63 23.29 -10.31
C ASP A 14 -15.48 22.20 -10.96
N LEU A 15 -15.14 21.81 -12.19
CA LEU A 15 -15.78 20.68 -12.86
C LEU A 15 -15.45 19.36 -12.14
N GLU A 16 -14.20 19.18 -11.70
CA GLU A 16 -13.82 18.00 -10.91
C GLU A 16 -14.58 17.93 -9.59
N ARG A 17 -14.66 19.04 -8.85
CA ARG A 17 -15.44 19.15 -7.61
C ARG A 17 -16.92 18.88 -7.84
N GLN A 18 -17.49 19.43 -8.90
CA GLN A 18 -18.90 19.17 -9.25
C GLN A 18 -19.14 17.68 -9.49
N ARG A 19 -18.27 17.02 -10.28
CA ARG A 19 -18.39 15.58 -10.57
C ARG A 19 -18.26 14.72 -9.32
N LEU A 20 -17.32 15.05 -8.43
CA LEU A 20 -17.18 14.37 -7.15
C LEU A 20 -18.45 14.52 -6.29
N ASN A 21 -19.01 15.73 -6.22
CA ASN A 21 -20.26 15.97 -5.49
C ASN A 21 -21.43 15.20 -6.09
N THR A 22 -21.56 15.16 -7.42
CA THR A 22 -22.60 14.35 -8.09
C THR A 22 -22.44 12.88 -7.72
N PHE A 23 -21.23 12.33 -7.76
CA PHE A 23 -20.99 10.94 -7.37
C PHE A 23 -21.29 10.68 -5.88
N ALA A 24 -20.90 11.60 -4.99
CA ALA A 24 -21.23 11.55 -3.57
C ALA A 24 -22.75 11.51 -3.32
N THR A 25 -23.51 12.33 -4.04
CA THR A 25 -24.97 12.33 -3.97
C THR A 25 -25.56 10.99 -4.37
N LEU A 26 -25.08 10.38 -5.47
CA LEU A 26 -25.56 9.07 -5.90
C LEU A 26 -25.31 7.98 -4.86
N LEU A 27 -24.13 7.96 -4.24
CA LEU A 27 -23.81 7.02 -3.16
C LEU A 27 -24.68 7.25 -1.92
N ALA A 28 -24.94 8.52 -1.58
CA ALA A 28 -25.81 8.87 -0.45
C ALA A 28 -27.26 8.45 -0.71
N THR A 29 -27.77 8.63 -1.93
CA THR A 29 -29.10 8.13 -2.34
C THR A 29 -29.19 6.62 -2.21
N GLY A 30 -28.12 5.91 -2.56
CA GLY A 30 -27.99 4.46 -2.36
C GLY A 30 -27.68 4.04 -0.92
N GLN A 31 -27.69 4.96 0.05
CA GLN A 31 -27.39 4.71 1.47
C GLN A 31 -26.02 4.07 1.72
N THR A 32 -25.06 4.27 0.82
CA THR A 32 -23.70 3.78 0.99
C THR A 32 -22.96 4.61 2.03
N ILE A 33 -22.26 3.96 2.95
CA ILE A 33 -21.42 4.65 3.95
C ILE A 33 -20.09 5.05 3.30
N PHE A 34 -19.89 6.36 3.11
CA PHE A 34 -18.66 6.92 2.55
C PHE A 34 -18.18 8.19 3.26
N GLN A 35 -16.92 8.53 3.01
CA GLN A 35 -16.28 9.75 3.46
C GLN A 35 -15.54 10.39 2.27
N VAL A 36 -15.73 11.69 2.09
CA VAL A 36 -14.97 12.48 1.10
C VAL A 36 -13.73 13.05 1.78
N GLU A 37 -12.57 12.62 1.33
CA GLU A 37 -11.28 13.09 1.80
C GLU A 37 -10.86 14.37 1.08
N LYS A 38 -10.29 15.32 1.82
CA LYS A 38 -9.70 16.54 1.24
C LYS A 38 -8.55 16.20 0.29
N ASP A 39 -7.72 15.24 0.69
CA ASP A 39 -6.65 14.70 -0.13
C ASP A 39 -6.67 13.16 -0.02
N ILE A 40 -7.29 12.53 -1.01
CA ILE A 40 -7.36 11.07 -1.08
C ILE A 40 -5.99 10.44 -1.35
N GLN A 41 -4.99 11.19 -1.85
CA GLN A 41 -3.66 10.63 -2.12
C GLN A 41 -2.97 10.22 -0.83
N ILE A 42 -3.15 10.98 0.27
CA ILE A 42 -2.65 10.61 1.60
C ILE A 42 -3.18 9.22 1.99
N LYS A 43 -4.51 9.03 1.92
CA LYS A 43 -5.15 7.75 2.28
C LYS A 43 -4.75 6.60 1.36
N ARG A 44 -4.55 6.87 0.07
CA ARG A 44 -4.04 5.88 -0.88
C ARG A 44 -2.64 5.43 -0.51
N TRP A 45 -1.73 6.37 -0.24
CA TRP A 45 -0.36 6.02 0.11
C TRP A 45 -0.24 5.41 1.52
N GLU A 46 -1.02 5.84 2.51
CA GLU A 46 -1.10 5.17 3.83
C GLU A 46 -1.42 3.67 3.66
N LYS A 47 -2.37 3.35 2.77
CA LYS A 47 -2.73 1.96 2.44
C LYS A 47 -1.61 1.24 1.67
N VAL A 48 -0.92 1.92 0.76
CA VAL A 48 0.23 1.35 0.04
C VAL A 48 1.36 1.02 1.01
N VAL A 49 1.68 1.87 2.00
CA VAL A 49 2.68 1.59 3.03
C VAL A 49 2.32 0.33 3.82
N TRP A 50 1.06 0.21 4.26
CA TRP A 50 0.56 -0.99 4.95
C TRP A 50 0.68 -2.24 4.09
N ASN A 51 0.15 -2.20 2.86
CA ASN A 51 0.12 -3.36 1.97
C ASN A 51 1.53 -3.75 1.50
N ALA A 52 2.40 -2.78 1.20
CA ALA A 52 3.77 -3.04 0.76
C ALA A 52 4.54 -3.85 1.81
N ALA A 53 4.32 -3.59 3.09
CA ALA A 53 4.88 -4.39 4.17
C ALA A 53 4.13 -5.73 4.35
N TRP A 54 2.87 -5.69 4.77
CA TRP A 54 2.20 -6.91 5.25
C TRP A 54 1.79 -7.87 4.14
N ASN A 55 1.41 -7.36 2.96
CA ASN A 55 1.07 -8.25 1.86
C ASN A 55 2.29 -8.98 1.34
N SER A 56 3.42 -8.27 1.17
CA SER A 56 4.64 -8.88 0.65
C SER A 56 5.28 -9.83 1.67
N ILE A 57 5.42 -9.41 2.94
CA ILE A 57 6.10 -10.21 3.97
C ILE A 57 5.35 -11.52 4.21
N THR A 58 4.05 -11.47 4.53
CA THR A 58 3.27 -12.68 4.81
C THR A 58 3.23 -13.62 3.60
N THR A 59 3.19 -13.08 2.37
CA THR A 59 3.24 -13.88 1.15
C THR A 59 4.62 -14.53 0.93
N LEU A 60 5.71 -13.82 1.22
CA LEU A 60 7.06 -14.34 1.02
C LEU A 60 7.44 -15.40 2.05
N THR A 61 7.06 -15.18 3.31
CA THR A 61 7.46 -16.02 4.43
C THR A 61 6.50 -17.16 4.73
N ASP A 62 5.28 -17.09 4.19
CA ASP A 62 4.19 -18.02 4.48
C ASP A 62 3.83 -18.11 5.98
N VAL A 63 4.06 -17.03 6.72
CA VAL A 63 3.66 -16.89 8.13
C VAL A 63 2.78 -15.66 8.35
N ASN A 64 1.98 -15.67 9.42
CA ASN A 64 1.14 -14.53 9.77
C ASN A 64 1.97 -13.38 10.37
N THR A 65 1.33 -12.23 10.55
CA THR A 65 2.01 -11.02 11.05
C THR A 65 2.65 -11.16 12.42
N GLN A 66 2.04 -11.91 13.36
CA GLN A 66 2.62 -12.07 14.71
C GLN A 66 3.81 -13.04 14.71
N ASP A 67 3.71 -14.13 13.96
CA ASP A 67 4.81 -15.08 13.80
C ASP A 67 6.01 -14.42 13.11
N TRP A 68 5.78 -13.55 12.12
CA TRP A 68 6.83 -12.72 11.54
C TRP A 68 7.47 -11.80 12.58
N LEU A 69 6.68 -11.05 13.34
CA LEU A 69 7.20 -10.11 14.35
C LEU A 69 7.99 -10.81 15.45
N ALA A 70 7.63 -12.04 15.80
CA ALA A 70 8.32 -12.87 16.78
C ALA A 70 9.52 -13.65 16.19
N SER A 71 9.68 -13.68 14.86
CA SER A 71 10.66 -14.55 14.19
C SER A 71 12.12 -14.16 14.44
N SER A 72 12.39 -12.87 14.61
CA SER A 72 13.74 -12.33 14.79
C SER A 72 13.74 -10.90 15.34
N PRO A 73 14.80 -10.48 16.05
CA PRO A 73 15.01 -9.07 16.42
C PRO A 73 14.95 -8.09 15.23
N GLU A 74 15.23 -8.57 14.03
CA GLU A 74 15.33 -7.83 12.77
C GLU A 74 13.99 -7.65 12.07
N ALA A 75 12.95 -8.39 12.46
CA ALA A 75 11.63 -8.36 11.80
C ALA A 75 11.01 -6.95 11.83
N ILE A 76 10.98 -6.30 12.99
CA ILE A 76 10.44 -4.93 13.13
C ILE A 76 11.32 -3.91 12.39
N PRO A 77 12.67 -3.88 12.57
CA PRO A 77 13.54 -2.98 11.81
C PRO A 77 13.36 -3.07 10.29
N VAL A 78 13.35 -4.29 9.73
CA VAL A 78 13.17 -4.48 8.27
C VAL A 78 11.79 -4.02 7.82
N THR A 79 10.73 -4.35 8.57
CA THR A 79 9.38 -3.84 8.28
C THR A 79 9.36 -2.31 8.25
N LYS A 80 9.93 -1.65 9.26
CA LYS A 80 9.95 -0.18 9.34
C LYS A 80 10.78 0.44 8.22
N HIS A 81 11.93 -0.12 7.88
CA HIS A 81 12.75 0.36 6.76
C HIS A 81 11.98 0.29 5.43
N LEU A 82 11.29 -0.83 5.16
CA LEU A 82 10.44 -0.94 3.98
C LEU A 82 9.33 0.12 3.97
N MET A 83 8.65 0.32 5.11
CA MET A 83 7.61 1.34 5.23
C MET A 83 8.17 2.75 5.01
N HIS A 84 9.32 3.07 5.58
CA HIS A 84 9.98 4.36 5.42
C HIS A 84 10.39 4.62 3.97
N GLU A 85 10.96 3.65 3.26
CA GLU A 85 11.28 3.82 1.83
C GLU A 85 10.02 4.15 1.00
N VAL A 86 8.88 3.51 1.29
CA VAL A 86 7.60 3.81 0.63
C VAL A 86 7.07 5.20 1.02
N ILE A 87 7.22 5.60 2.28
CA ILE A 87 6.87 6.94 2.76
C ILE A 87 7.72 8.01 2.07
N ASP A 88 9.03 7.80 1.95
CA ASP A 88 9.95 8.71 1.27
C ASP A 88 9.57 8.91 -0.19
N ILE A 89 9.22 7.82 -0.88
CA ILE A 89 8.73 7.90 -2.27
C ILE A 89 7.46 8.76 -2.33
N ALA A 90 6.51 8.56 -1.42
CA ALA A 90 5.26 9.34 -1.38
C ALA A 90 5.54 10.84 -1.17
N ILE A 91 6.44 11.19 -0.24
CA ILE A 91 6.88 12.57 0.02
C ILE A 91 7.51 13.19 -1.23
N ARG A 92 8.36 12.43 -1.94
CA ARG A 92 8.97 12.89 -3.20
C ARG A 92 7.94 13.05 -4.32
N CYS A 93 6.85 12.26 -4.29
CA CYS A 93 5.66 12.43 -5.12
C CYS A 93 4.73 13.59 -4.68
N LYS A 94 5.18 14.44 -3.74
CA LYS A 94 4.43 15.58 -3.19
C LYS A 94 3.18 15.21 -2.38
N VAL A 95 3.15 13.99 -1.83
CA VAL A 95 2.12 13.57 -0.87
C VAL A 95 2.68 13.70 0.55
N PRO A 96 2.10 14.55 1.40
CA PRO A 96 2.68 14.88 2.71
C PRO A 96 2.37 13.78 3.73
N LEU A 97 3.10 12.67 3.67
CA LEU A 97 3.09 11.65 4.72
C LEU A 97 4.05 11.99 5.85
N ASP A 98 3.73 11.48 7.04
CA ASP A 98 4.57 11.58 8.23
C ASP A 98 5.31 10.25 8.45
N HIS A 99 6.59 10.30 8.82
CA HIS A 99 7.38 9.10 9.12
C HIS A 99 6.85 8.32 10.32
N SER A 100 6.21 8.98 11.28
CA SER A 100 5.53 8.36 12.42
C SER A 100 4.40 7.40 12.00
N LEU A 101 3.95 7.47 10.74
CA LEU A 101 3.04 6.48 10.18
C LEU A 101 3.59 5.06 10.32
N ALA A 102 4.89 4.84 10.08
CA ALA A 102 5.48 3.50 10.17
C ALA A 102 5.35 2.92 11.59
N ASP A 103 5.63 3.73 12.62
CA ASP A 103 5.45 3.35 14.02
C ASP A 103 3.98 3.03 14.31
N GLY A 104 3.06 3.92 13.93
CA GLY A 104 1.63 3.71 14.15
C GLY A 104 1.07 2.47 13.44
N LEU A 105 1.58 2.12 12.26
CA LEU A 105 1.17 0.89 11.55
C LEU A 105 1.74 -0.38 12.20
N VAL A 106 2.98 -0.33 12.71
CA VAL A 106 3.58 -1.44 13.46
C VAL A 106 2.87 -1.64 14.80
N ASP A 107 2.57 -0.58 15.53
CA ASP A 107 1.82 -0.64 16.79
C ASP A 107 0.42 -1.21 16.56
N LYS A 108 -0.25 -0.74 15.50
CA LYS A 108 -1.57 -1.23 15.10
C LYS A 108 -1.56 -2.74 14.83
N ILE A 109 -0.61 -3.26 14.04
CA ILE A 109 -0.59 -4.69 13.76
C ILE A 109 -0.23 -5.49 15.01
N SER A 110 0.64 -4.95 15.87
CA SER A 110 1.08 -5.63 17.10
C SER A 110 -0.06 -5.80 18.10
N ALA A 111 -1.04 -4.90 18.07
CA ALA A 111 -2.26 -4.98 18.87
C ALA A 111 -3.35 -5.92 18.29
N MET A 112 -3.14 -6.49 17.10
CA MET A 112 -4.08 -7.40 16.43
C MET A 112 -3.61 -8.85 16.54
N PRO A 113 -4.52 -9.84 16.50
CA PRO A 113 -4.14 -11.24 16.30
C PRO A 113 -3.31 -11.42 15.02
N GLY A 114 -2.58 -12.54 14.93
CA GLY A 114 -1.87 -12.91 13.70
C GLY A 114 -2.84 -12.98 12.53
N ILE A 115 -2.58 -12.20 11.49
CA ILE A 115 -3.38 -12.19 10.26
C ILE A 115 -2.53 -12.57 9.06
N PHE A 116 -3.18 -13.20 8.08
CA PHE A 116 -2.66 -13.34 6.73
C PHE A 116 -3.23 -12.24 5.84
N SER A 117 -2.42 -11.79 4.89
CA SER A 117 -2.87 -10.80 3.91
C SER A 117 -3.74 -11.41 2.82
N SER A 118 -4.49 -10.56 2.10
CA SER A 118 -5.23 -11.02 0.92
C SER A 118 -4.30 -11.57 -0.16
N MET A 119 -3.12 -10.96 -0.36
CA MET A 119 -2.11 -11.45 -1.30
C MET A 119 -1.59 -12.85 -0.91
N HIS A 120 -1.44 -13.12 0.39
CA HIS A 120 -1.08 -14.45 0.87
C HIS A 120 -2.19 -15.47 0.54
N THR A 121 -3.45 -15.10 0.74
CA THR A 121 -4.60 -15.93 0.35
C THR A 121 -4.60 -16.19 -1.16
N ASP A 122 -4.38 -15.17 -1.99
CA ASP A 122 -4.25 -15.33 -3.44
C ASP A 122 -3.12 -16.29 -3.81
N MET A 123 -1.97 -16.19 -3.14
CA MET A 123 -0.83 -17.10 -3.34
C MET A 123 -1.17 -18.54 -2.98
N LYS A 124 -1.85 -18.76 -1.85
CA LYS A 124 -2.29 -20.10 -1.43
C LYS A 124 -3.30 -20.73 -2.37
N GLU A 125 -4.15 -19.90 -2.97
CA GLU A 125 -5.17 -20.34 -3.92
C GLU A 125 -4.67 -20.36 -5.37
N GLY A 126 -3.38 -20.08 -5.60
CA GLY A 126 -2.75 -20.16 -6.92
C GLY A 126 -3.21 -19.07 -7.89
N ARG A 127 -3.70 -17.93 -7.38
CA ARG A 127 -4.12 -16.78 -8.19
C ARG A 127 -2.95 -15.85 -8.47
N GLY A 128 -3.09 -15.07 -9.55
CA GLY A 128 -2.17 -13.97 -9.84
C GLY A 128 -2.19 -12.94 -8.72
N LEU A 129 -0.99 -12.49 -8.32
CA LEU A 129 -0.81 -11.54 -7.22
C LEU A 129 -0.82 -10.10 -7.71
N GLU A 130 -1.34 -9.19 -6.89
CA GLU A 130 -1.37 -7.73 -7.15
C GLU A 130 0.01 -7.04 -6.96
N VAL A 131 1.11 -7.70 -7.36
CA VAL A 131 2.49 -7.21 -7.13
C VAL A 131 2.71 -5.86 -7.80
N ASP A 132 2.29 -5.70 -9.06
CA ASP A 132 2.52 -4.48 -9.82
C ASP A 132 1.75 -3.27 -9.26
N VAL A 133 0.59 -3.52 -8.64
CA VAL A 133 -0.24 -2.46 -8.06
C VAL A 133 0.31 -2.04 -6.71
N ILE A 134 0.66 -2.99 -5.84
CA ILE A 134 1.06 -2.72 -4.46
C ILE A 134 2.52 -2.29 -4.37
N LEU A 135 3.43 -3.04 -5.01
CA LEU A 135 4.87 -2.81 -4.96
C LEU A 135 5.39 -2.14 -6.25
N GLY A 136 4.80 -2.47 -7.40
CA GLY A 136 5.24 -1.96 -8.69
C GLY A 136 5.05 -0.45 -8.85
N TYR A 137 3.95 0.12 -8.33
CA TYR A 137 3.76 1.57 -8.35
C TYR A 137 4.84 2.34 -7.55
N PRO A 138 5.08 2.05 -6.25
CA PRO A 138 6.21 2.62 -5.51
C PRO A 138 7.55 2.43 -6.20
N MET A 139 7.83 1.21 -6.72
CA MET A 139 9.08 0.92 -7.42
C MET A 139 9.26 1.74 -8.69
N ARG A 140 8.21 1.94 -9.48
CA ARG A 140 8.25 2.78 -10.66
C ARG A 140 8.53 4.23 -10.29
N MET A 141 7.84 4.76 -9.28
CA MET A 141 8.07 6.13 -8.80
C MET A 141 9.50 6.31 -8.28
N ALA A 142 10.03 5.35 -7.52
CA ALA A 142 11.41 5.40 -7.04
C ALA A 142 12.42 5.47 -8.19
N LYS A 143 12.21 4.69 -9.26
CA LYS A 143 13.06 4.74 -10.47
C LYS A 143 12.96 6.09 -11.19
N GLU A 144 11.75 6.59 -11.41
CA GLU A 144 11.52 7.90 -12.06
C GLU A 144 12.12 9.06 -11.26
N LEU A 145 12.20 8.92 -9.94
CA LEU A 145 12.73 9.92 -9.01
C LEU A 145 14.19 9.68 -8.61
N GLU A 146 14.85 8.67 -9.21
CA GLU A 146 16.24 8.27 -8.94
C GLU A 146 16.54 8.02 -7.45
N MET A 147 15.58 7.39 -6.74
CA MET A 147 15.68 7.11 -5.31
C MET A 147 16.32 5.75 -5.03
N ASN A 148 17.21 5.71 -4.04
CA ASN A 148 17.76 4.46 -3.53
C ASN A 148 16.79 3.83 -2.52
N VAL A 149 16.20 2.68 -2.88
CA VAL A 149 15.19 1.96 -2.08
C VAL A 149 15.52 0.46 -1.98
N PRO A 150 16.65 0.10 -1.33
CA PRO A 150 17.17 -1.26 -1.34
C PRO A 150 16.20 -2.29 -0.76
N VAL A 151 15.44 -1.98 0.30
CA VAL A 151 14.52 -2.95 0.91
C VAL A 151 13.32 -3.20 0.00
N LEU A 152 12.70 -2.14 -0.50
CA LEU A 152 11.59 -2.22 -1.45
C LEU A 152 12.01 -2.93 -2.73
N SER A 153 13.18 -2.63 -3.27
CA SER A 153 13.67 -3.28 -4.49
C SER A 153 13.89 -4.78 -4.31
N THR A 154 14.41 -5.20 -3.15
CA THR A 154 14.61 -6.60 -2.79
C THR A 154 13.26 -7.31 -2.65
N ILE A 155 12.35 -6.73 -1.88
CA ILE A 155 11.01 -7.28 -1.64
C ILE A 155 10.22 -7.38 -2.95
N TYR A 156 10.25 -6.34 -3.79
CA TYR A 156 9.60 -6.36 -5.10
C TYR A 156 10.13 -7.49 -5.99
N ALA A 157 11.44 -7.68 -6.07
CA ALA A 157 12.04 -8.74 -6.88
C ALA A 157 11.61 -10.14 -6.40
N LEU A 158 11.66 -10.38 -5.08
CA LEU A 158 11.27 -11.67 -4.50
C LEU A 158 9.77 -11.95 -4.67
N THR A 159 8.91 -10.98 -4.40
CA THR A 159 7.46 -11.16 -4.56
C THR A 159 7.09 -11.34 -6.03
N THR A 160 7.80 -10.68 -6.95
CA THR A 160 7.63 -10.89 -8.40
C THR A 160 7.99 -12.32 -8.80
N ALA A 161 9.06 -12.90 -8.24
CA ALA A 161 9.42 -14.30 -8.48
C ALA A 161 8.34 -15.27 -7.97
N VAL A 162 7.76 -15.01 -6.79
CA VAL A 162 6.62 -15.78 -6.28
C VAL A 162 5.43 -15.69 -7.24
N ASN A 163 5.08 -14.48 -7.70
CA ASN A 163 3.99 -14.30 -8.67
C ASN A 163 4.28 -14.99 -10.01
N GLY A 164 5.53 -14.91 -10.50
CA GLY A 164 5.98 -15.62 -11.70
C GLY A 164 5.72 -17.11 -11.60
N ARG A 165 6.15 -17.74 -10.50
CA ARG A 165 5.91 -19.16 -10.19
C ARG A 165 4.43 -19.55 -10.24
N LEU A 166 3.52 -18.66 -9.88
CA LEU A 166 2.08 -18.91 -9.93
C LEU A 166 1.52 -18.76 -11.36
N ASN A 167 2.05 -17.81 -12.14
CA ASN A 167 1.57 -17.46 -13.48
C ASN A 167 2.28 -18.19 -14.64
N LYS A 168 3.33 -18.95 -14.34
CA LYS A 168 4.15 -19.76 -15.27
C LYS A 168 4.93 -18.92 -16.30
N LEU A 169 6.16 -18.43 -16.07
CA LEU A 169 7.34 -19.08 -15.46
C LEU A 169 7.10 -20.17 -14.41
#